data_AF-A0ABC9QUW0-F1
#
_entry.id   AF-A0ABC9QUW0-F1
#
_cell.length_a   1.000
_cell.length_b   1.000
_cell.length_c   1.000
_cell.angle_alpha   90.00
_cell.angle_beta   90.00
_cell.angle_gamma   90.00
#
_symmetry.space_group_name_H-M   'P 1'
#
loop_
_entity.id
_entity.type
_entity.pdbx_description
1 polymer ?
#
loop_
_entity_poly.entity_id
_entity_poly.type
_entity_poly.pdbx_seq_one_letter_code
_entity_poly.pdbx_strand_id
1 'polypeptide(L)'
;MKKFLGAGLLAAAILIPAAGASAETGVPTGEPSAWGMVDFDHQINTIVETSGVDGGKWDHGVTTKLWSNYWHPSKYHRSSVQNGSSKLYRSETEPPDEWSYISIAASGSGNKAWWASF
;
A
#
# COMPACT_ATOMS: atom_id res chain seq x y z
N MET A 1 -9.08 -6.55 -58.53
CA MET A 1 -8.65 -7.70 -57.70
C MET A 1 -7.62 -7.21 -56.67
N LYS A 2 -7.71 -7.69 -55.40
CA LYS A 2 -6.89 -7.40 -54.19
C LYS A 2 -7.30 -6.10 -53.45
N LYS A 3 -8.16 -6.10 -52.40
CA LYS A 3 -7.98 -6.43 -50.95
C LYS A 3 -6.80 -5.63 -50.33
N PHE A 4 -6.88 -4.89 -49.21
CA PHE A 4 -7.45 -5.17 -47.89
C PHE A 4 -7.67 -3.87 -47.06
N LEU A 5 -8.51 -4.01 -46.03
CA LEU A 5 -8.80 -3.07 -44.94
C LEU A 5 -7.56 -2.65 -44.13
N GLY A 6 -7.59 -1.44 -43.56
CA GLY A 6 -6.72 -1.03 -42.46
C GLY A 6 -7.51 -0.25 -41.41
N ALA A 7 -8.05 -0.96 -40.42
CA ALA A 7 -8.70 -0.37 -39.25
C ALA A 7 -7.65 0.28 -38.34
N GLY A 8 -7.70 1.59 -38.19
CA GLY A 8 -6.89 2.31 -37.19
C GLY A 8 -7.43 2.03 -35.80
N LEU A 9 -6.68 1.25 -35.00
CA LEU A 9 -6.97 1.09 -33.58
C LEU A 9 -6.71 2.43 -32.86
N LEU A 10 -7.77 3.00 -32.28
CA LEU A 10 -7.68 4.09 -31.32
C LEU A 10 -7.17 3.51 -29.99
N ALA A 11 -5.91 3.75 -29.63
CA ALA A 11 -5.41 3.40 -28.31
C ALA A 11 -5.82 4.50 -27.32
N ALA A 12 -6.89 4.27 -26.56
CA ALA A 12 -7.25 5.10 -25.42
C ALA A 12 -6.30 4.79 -24.25
N ALA A 13 -5.29 5.64 -24.03
CA ALA A 13 -4.46 5.57 -22.84
C ALA A 13 -5.26 6.08 -21.65
N ILE A 14 -5.79 5.16 -20.85
CA ILE A 14 -6.38 5.48 -19.55
C ILE A 14 -5.21 5.85 -18.62
N LEU A 15 -5.04 7.15 -18.38
CA LEU A 15 -4.18 7.67 -17.33
C LEU A 15 -4.77 7.25 -15.98
N ILE A 16 -4.15 6.27 -15.32
CA ILE A 16 -4.42 5.99 -13.91
C ILE A 16 -3.69 7.10 -13.12
N PRO A 17 -4.37 7.92 -12.31
CA PRO A 17 -3.67 8.85 -11.44
C PRO A 17 -2.84 8.08 -10.42
N ALA A 18 -1.55 8.42 -10.32
CA ALA A 18 -0.72 8.01 -9.20
C ALA A 18 -1.32 8.62 -7.93
N ALA A 19 -1.81 7.79 -7.02
CA ALA A 19 -2.22 8.22 -5.69
C ALA A 19 -1.00 8.89 -5.02
N GLY A 20 -1.05 10.21 -4.89
CA GLY A 20 -0.11 10.96 -4.09
C GLY A 20 -0.33 10.63 -2.63
N ALA A 21 0.75 10.46 -1.88
CA ALA A 21 0.68 10.49 -0.43
C ALA A 21 0.11 11.85 -0.02
N SER A 22 -1.15 11.86 0.41
CA SER A 22 -1.86 13.06 0.82
C SER A 22 -1.60 13.32 2.31
N ALA A 23 -1.65 14.60 2.67
CA ALA A 23 -1.38 15.09 4.01
C ALA A 23 -2.67 15.09 4.84
N GLU A 24 -2.59 14.44 5.99
CA GLU A 24 -3.66 14.13 6.95
C GLU A 24 -4.72 15.24 7.10
N THR A 25 -5.90 15.08 6.48
CA THR A 25 -7.12 15.81 6.88
C THR A 25 -8.05 14.89 7.66
N GLY A 26 -8.06 15.04 8.99
CA GLY A 26 -9.07 14.45 9.89
C GLY A 26 -8.81 13.00 10.29
N VAL A 27 -7.93 12.79 11.28
CA VAL A 27 -7.53 11.48 11.83
C VAL A 27 -7.72 11.47 13.35
N PRO A 28 -8.19 10.37 13.99
CA PRO A 28 -8.15 10.22 15.44
C PRO A 28 -6.71 10.33 15.97
N THR A 29 -6.43 11.36 16.77
CA THR A 29 -5.12 11.67 17.38
C THR A 29 -4.81 10.78 18.59
N GLY A 30 -4.86 9.46 18.43
CA GLY A 30 -4.62 8.48 19.50
C GLY A 30 -3.62 7.38 19.11
N GLU A 31 -3.12 6.65 20.11
CA GLU A 31 -2.38 5.40 19.89
C GLU A 31 -3.31 4.37 19.21
N PRO A 32 -2.82 3.56 18.23
CA PRO A 32 -3.62 2.53 17.60
C PRO A 32 -4.22 1.55 18.62
N SER A 33 -5.48 1.15 18.44
CA SER A 33 -6.10 0.09 19.24
C SER A 33 -5.50 -1.28 18.92
N ALA A 34 -5.00 -1.47 17.70
CA ALA A 34 -4.14 -2.59 17.33
C ALA A 34 -3.15 -2.19 16.22
N TRP A 35 -2.02 -2.89 16.16
CA TRP A 35 -1.02 -2.71 15.10
C TRP A 35 -0.18 -3.99 14.91
N GLY A 36 0.42 -4.10 13.74
CA GLY A 36 1.35 -5.18 13.43
C GLY A 36 2.47 -4.71 12.51
N MET A 37 3.58 -5.45 12.52
CA MET A 37 4.79 -5.15 11.77
C MET A 37 5.37 -6.42 11.17
N VAL A 38 5.85 -6.32 9.93
CA VAL A 38 6.70 -7.33 9.32
C VAL A 38 8.01 -6.70 8.90
N ASP A 39 9.10 -7.37 9.28
CA ASP A 39 10.46 -7.04 8.89
C ASP A 39 10.86 -7.95 7.74
N PHE A 40 11.27 -7.34 6.62
CA PHE A 40 11.77 -8.06 5.46
C PHE A 40 13.30 -8.01 5.41
N ASP A 41 13.98 -7.97 6.56
CA ASP A 41 15.43 -7.89 6.61
C ASP A 41 16.10 -9.00 5.78
N HIS A 42 17.01 -8.57 4.90
CA HIS A 42 17.67 -9.40 3.89
C HIS A 42 16.76 -10.23 2.97
N GLN A 43 15.45 -10.00 2.96
CA GLN A 43 14.50 -10.60 2.04
C GLN A 43 14.14 -9.61 0.94
N ILE A 44 14.52 -9.95 -0.29
CA ILE A 44 14.14 -9.24 -1.51
C ILE A 44 13.24 -10.17 -2.30
N ASN A 45 12.06 -9.69 -2.72
CA ASN A 45 11.00 -10.42 -3.44
C ASN A 45 10.06 -11.30 -2.60
N THR A 46 9.69 -10.85 -1.39
CA THR A 46 8.63 -11.45 -0.60
C THR A 46 7.31 -10.74 -0.89
N ILE A 47 6.38 -11.42 -1.56
CA ILE A 47 4.98 -10.97 -1.72
C ILE A 47 4.17 -11.70 -0.66
N VAL A 48 3.55 -10.98 0.28
CA VAL A 48 2.66 -11.57 1.29
C VAL A 48 1.28 -10.95 1.13
N GLU A 49 0.42 -11.67 0.41
CA GLU A 49 -0.97 -11.25 0.28
C GLU A 49 -1.83 -11.84 1.40
N THR A 50 -2.57 -10.94 2.05
CA THR A 50 -3.75 -11.21 2.88
C THR A 50 -3.48 -12.04 4.14
N SER A 51 -2.96 -11.39 5.17
CA SER A 51 -3.16 -11.85 6.55
C SER A 51 -4.44 -11.24 7.13
N GLY A 52 -5.31 -12.06 7.73
CA GLY A 52 -6.43 -11.59 8.53
C GLY A 52 -5.92 -11.11 9.89
N VAL A 53 -5.75 -9.80 10.06
CA VAL A 53 -5.14 -9.18 11.26
C VAL A 53 -6.12 -8.19 11.88
N ASP A 54 -6.34 -8.29 13.19
CA ASP A 54 -7.34 -7.49 13.93
C ASP A 54 -8.77 -7.53 13.34
N GLY A 55 -9.10 -8.51 12.50
CA GLY A 55 -10.38 -8.57 11.78
C GLY A 55 -10.41 -7.81 10.45
N GLY A 56 -9.31 -7.17 10.06
CA GLY A 56 -9.08 -6.59 8.75
C GLY A 56 -8.30 -7.51 7.79
N LYS A 57 -7.95 -6.97 6.62
CA LYS A 57 -7.15 -7.64 5.59
C LYS A 57 -5.90 -6.80 5.35
N TRP A 58 -4.72 -7.43 5.47
CA TRP A 58 -3.45 -6.78 5.22
C TRP A 58 -2.69 -7.43 4.06
N ASP A 59 -2.35 -6.63 3.06
CA ASP A 59 -1.52 -6.97 1.90
C ASP A 59 -0.22 -6.16 1.99
N HIS A 60 0.91 -6.85 2.06
CA HIS A 60 2.21 -6.22 2.24
C HIS A 60 3.31 -7.01 1.53
N GLY A 61 4.41 -6.34 1.23
CA GLY A 61 5.53 -7.02 0.61
C GLY A 61 6.66 -6.13 0.22
N VAL A 62 7.70 -6.78 -0.30
CA VAL A 62 8.91 -6.15 -0.80
C VAL A 62 9.39 -6.81 -2.10
N THR A 63 9.63 -6.00 -3.10
CA THR A 63 10.29 -6.33 -4.38
C THR A 63 11.29 -5.22 -4.69
N THR A 64 11.21 -4.59 -5.87
CA THR A 64 11.79 -3.25 -6.09
C THR A 64 11.03 -2.15 -5.35
N LYS A 65 9.81 -2.46 -4.89
CA LYS A 65 8.96 -1.58 -4.08
C LYS A 65 8.70 -2.22 -2.72
N LEU A 66 8.57 -1.40 -1.70
CA LEU A 66 8.05 -1.77 -0.39
C LEU A 66 6.63 -1.21 -0.29
N TRP A 67 5.66 -2.02 0.14
CA TRP A 67 4.28 -1.56 0.30
C TRP A 67 3.61 -2.14 1.55
N SER A 68 2.57 -1.43 1.96
CA SER A 68 1.60 -1.87 2.95
C SER A 68 0.23 -1.34 2.54
N ASN A 69 -0.73 -2.24 2.43
CA ASN A 69 -2.12 -1.96 2.11
C ASN A 69 -2.98 -2.63 3.17
N TYR A 70 -3.85 -1.87 3.85
CA TYR A 70 -4.67 -2.41 4.93
C TYR A 70 -6.11 -1.94 4.81
N TRP A 71 -7.05 -2.86 4.92
CA TRP A 71 -8.49 -2.61 4.99
C TRP A 71 -9.05 -3.14 6.28
N HIS A 72 -10.00 -2.42 6.86
CA HIS A 72 -10.70 -2.85 8.07
C HIS A 72 -12.19 -2.54 7.98
N PRO A 73 -13.09 -3.50 8.28
CA PRO A 73 -14.54 -3.33 8.04
C PRO A 73 -15.22 -2.33 8.99
N SER A 74 -14.63 -2.04 10.16
CA SER A 74 -15.33 -1.33 11.24
C SER A 74 -14.52 -0.29 12.00
N LYS A 75 -13.25 -0.07 11.65
CA LYS A 75 -12.34 0.83 12.38
C LYS A 75 -11.62 1.75 11.41
N TYR A 76 -11.31 2.95 11.88
CA TYR A 76 -10.34 3.80 11.19
C TYR A 76 -8.99 3.10 11.18
N HIS A 77 -8.21 3.30 10.14
CA HIS A 77 -6.95 2.58 10.00
C HIS A 77 -5.98 3.25 9.04
N ARG A 78 -4.71 2.87 9.10
CA ARG A 78 -3.66 3.40 8.21
C ARG A 78 -2.59 2.36 7.92
N SER A 79 -1.83 2.61 6.84
CA SER A 79 -0.67 1.82 6.46
C SER A 79 0.62 2.61 6.63
N SER A 80 1.74 1.93 6.89
CA SER A 80 3.05 2.57 7.01
C SER A 80 4.17 1.68 6.49
N VAL A 81 5.25 2.29 6.01
CA VAL A 81 6.45 1.61 5.51
C VAL A 81 7.72 2.36 5.88
N GLN A 82 8.81 1.63 6.04
CA GLN A 82 10.15 2.16 6.34
C GLN A 82 11.14 1.36 5.53
N ASN A 83 11.97 2.04 4.73
CA ASN A 83 13.08 1.40 4.04
C ASN A 83 14.37 1.53 4.86
N GLY A 84 15.47 0.98 4.36
CA GLY A 84 16.76 0.94 5.05
C GLY A 84 17.36 2.31 5.42
N SER A 85 16.77 3.42 4.96
CA SER A 85 17.12 4.77 5.44
C SER A 85 16.61 5.08 6.85
N SER A 86 15.86 4.17 7.47
CA SER A 86 15.15 4.37 8.74
C SER A 86 14.06 5.47 8.72
N LYS A 87 13.75 6.06 7.55
CA LYS A 87 12.64 7.01 7.44
C LYS A 87 11.30 6.28 7.34
N LEU A 88 10.38 6.63 8.24
CA LEU A 88 9.03 6.09 8.29
C LEU A 88 8.08 6.95 7.45
N TYR A 89 7.32 6.31 6.57
CA TYR A 89 6.31 6.90 5.70
C TYR A 89 4.95 6.33 6.07
N ARG A 90 3.90 7.16 5.99
CA ARG A 90 2.53 6.80 6.36
C ARG A 90 1.54 7.25 5.31
N SER A 91 0.46 6.48 5.12
CA SER A 91 -0.71 6.93 4.40
C SER A 91 -1.52 7.90 5.26
N GLU A 92 -2.54 8.52 4.68
CA GLU A 92 -3.63 9.08 5.48
C GLU A 92 -4.33 7.97 6.28
N THR A 93 -5.15 8.39 7.25
CA THR A 93 -6.04 7.44 7.95
C THR A 93 -7.35 7.37 7.21
N GLU A 94 -7.71 6.14 6.84
CA GLU A 94 -8.91 5.85 6.10
C GLU A 94 -10.05 5.48 7.07
N PRO A 95 -11.31 5.79 6.70
CA PRO A 95 -12.47 5.36 7.45
C PRO A 95 -12.68 3.84 7.35
N PRO A 96 -13.59 3.28 8.18
CA PRO A 96 -14.01 1.89 8.03
C PRO A 96 -14.47 1.55 6.61
N ASP A 97 -14.26 0.29 6.22
CA ASP A 97 -14.63 -0.31 4.93
C ASP A 97 -13.88 0.24 3.71
N GLU A 98 -12.88 1.10 3.91
CA GLU A 98 -11.95 1.56 2.88
C GLU A 98 -10.57 0.88 3.02
N TRP A 99 -9.73 1.00 2.00
CA TRP A 99 -8.34 0.53 2.04
C TRP A 99 -7.40 1.72 2.19
N SER A 100 -6.49 1.63 3.16
CA SER A 100 -5.30 2.49 3.23
C SER A 100 -4.17 1.93 2.37
N TYR A 101 -3.48 2.79 1.63
CA TYR A 101 -2.41 2.40 0.70
C TYR A 101 -1.14 3.21 0.91
N ILE A 102 0.01 2.54 0.92
CA ILE A 102 1.31 3.22 0.79
C ILE A 102 2.34 2.33 0.09
N SER A 103 3.16 2.94 -0.76
CA SER A 103 4.33 2.29 -1.35
C SER A 103 5.49 3.26 -1.55
N ILE A 104 6.72 2.77 -1.32
CA ILE A 104 7.97 3.49 -1.56
C ILE A 104 8.98 2.57 -2.27
N ALA A 105 10.11 3.14 -2.72
CA ALA A 105 11.23 2.35 -3.21
C ALA A 105 11.84 1.50 -2.08
N ALA A 106 12.05 0.21 -2.34
CA ALA A 106 12.70 -0.70 -1.40
C ALA A 106 14.22 -0.43 -1.31
N SER A 107 14.80 -0.76 -0.16
CA SER A 107 16.25 -0.83 0.04
C SER A 107 16.75 -2.28 -0.06
N GLY A 108 18.06 -2.50 -0.15
CA GLY A 108 18.62 -3.86 -0.14
C GLY A 108 18.40 -4.63 1.18
N SER A 109 18.18 -3.91 2.28
CA SER A 109 17.86 -4.45 3.60
C SER A 109 17.11 -3.40 4.43
N GLY A 110 16.62 -3.79 5.62
CA GLY A 110 15.94 -2.90 6.56
C GLY A 110 14.56 -2.41 6.09
N ASN A 111 13.88 -3.16 5.23
CA ASN A 111 12.53 -2.84 4.79
C ASN A 111 11.50 -3.38 5.79
N LYS A 112 10.54 -2.54 6.20
CA LYS A 112 9.50 -2.89 7.15
C LYS A 112 8.15 -2.34 6.70
N ALA A 113 7.08 -3.09 6.95
CA ALA A 113 5.70 -2.70 6.68
C ALA A 113 4.86 -2.81 7.95
N TRP A 114 3.89 -1.91 8.11
CA TRP A 114 2.96 -1.89 9.25
C TRP A 114 1.53 -1.59 8.83
N TRP A 115 0.60 -2.13 9.62
CA TRP A 115 -0.78 -1.68 9.69
C TRP A 115 -1.10 -1.18 11.11
N ALA A 116 -2.05 -0.27 11.20
CA ALA A 116 -2.59 0.23 12.46
C ALA A 116 -4.09 0.49 12.33
N SER A 117 -4.88 0.11 13.33
CA SER A 117 -6.31 0.41 13.47
C SER A 117 -6.56 1.24 14.73
N PHE A 118 -7.60 2.08 14.71
CA PHE A 118 -7.98 3.00 15.80
C PHE A 118 -9.37 2.67 16.31
#